data_AF-A0A415U3Y3-F1
#
_entry.id   AF-A0A415U3Y3-F1
#
_cell.length_a   1.000
_cell.length_b   1.000
_cell.length_c   1.000
_cell.angle_alpha   90.00
_cell.angle_beta   90.00
_cell.angle_gamma   90.00
#
_symmetry.space_group_name_H-M   'P 1'
#
loop_
_entity.id
_entity.type
_entity.pdbx_description
1 polymer ?
#
loop_
_entity_poly.entity_id
_entity_poly.type
_entity_poly.pdbx_seq_one_letter_code
_entity_poly.pdbx_strand_id
1 'polypeptide(L)'
;MRKTERNFTNKVLESKRRDVQAVKSKIKSSVMAIAFLFAATIPIGLSVPAGNVQAAAAQQKQVKKVNQKVKTNTSKAIQTIESRKVTSSTMIKAYKKYLRKNVSNKKYYAIVNIGDNNAPVLLRGTQGAGNDKTGRHYTGCQIYYYKNGKVVKMDTFKEGGRWLLLSKKDGQNYLTNGGSDFSIRICVKNGNLYRYQYYNNHNWKKNPENKWATSIVKMNGRIIKNMGYLDGTMYRKHTGYYTYLKNPEISFTKNVK
;
A
#
# COMPACT_ATOMS: atom_id res chain seq x y z
N MET A 1 -4.69 24.80 -4.56
CA MET A 1 -4.10 23.48 -4.89
C MET A 1 -3.23 23.61 -6.14
N ARG A 2 -1.89 23.47 -6.04
CA ARG A 2 -0.96 23.80 -7.14
C ARG A 2 -1.04 22.76 -8.28
N LYS A 3 -0.86 23.23 -9.52
CA LYS A 3 -0.97 22.50 -10.79
C LYS A 3 -0.21 21.15 -10.80
N THR A 4 0.91 21.07 -10.09
CA THR A 4 1.78 19.88 -10.00
C THR A 4 1.21 18.72 -9.17
N GLU A 5 0.43 18.99 -8.11
CA GLU A 5 -0.19 17.94 -7.28
C GLU A 5 -1.41 17.32 -7.97
N ARG A 6 -2.14 18.11 -8.78
CA ARG A 6 -3.18 17.60 -9.67
C ARG A 6 -2.60 16.66 -10.73
N ASN A 7 -1.43 17.00 -11.30
CA ASN A 7 -0.79 16.20 -12.34
C ASN A 7 -0.31 14.82 -11.85
N PHE A 8 0.19 14.70 -10.61
CA PHE A 8 0.63 13.40 -10.08
C PHE A 8 -0.55 12.49 -9.74
N THR A 9 -1.58 13.03 -9.09
CA THR A 9 -2.80 12.28 -8.77
C THR A 9 -3.52 11.84 -10.05
N ASN A 10 -3.55 12.70 -11.07
CA ASN A 10 -4.10 12.36 -12.39
C ASN A 10 -3.25 11.31 -13.11
N LYS A 11 -1.91 11.37 -13.06
CA LYS A 11 -1.04 10.32 -13.65
C LYS A 11 -1.18 8.97 -12.97
N VAL A 12 -1.31 8.93 -11.64
CA VAL A 12 -1.50 7.67 -10.89
C VAL A 12 -2.92 7.12 -11.12
N LEU A 13 -3.94 7.98 -11.19
CA LEU A 13 -5.29 7.59 -11.57
C LEU A 13 -5.36 7.14 -13.03
N GLU A 14 -4.65 7.78 -13.95
CA GLU A 14 -4.55 7.37 -15.35
C GLU A 14 -3.81 6.05 -15.51
N SER A 15 -2.70 5.83 -14.81
CA SER A 15 -1.99 4.54 -14.85
C SER A 15 -2.88 3.43 -14.31
N LYS A 16 -3.56 3.63 -13.18
CA LYS A 16 -4.54 2.66 -12.67
C LYS A 16 -5.74 2.49 -13.59
N ARG A 17 -6.23 3.56 -14.24
CA ARG A 17 -7.30 3.48 -15.25
C ARG A 17 -6.83 2.75 -16.50
N ARG A 18 -5.59 2.97 -16.95
CA ARG A 18 -4.98 2.27 -18.09
C ARG A 18 -4.75 0.80 -17.77
N ASP A 19 -4.33 0.44 -16.56
CA ASP A 19 -4.18 -0.95 -16.14
C ASP A 19 -5.54 -1.64 -16.02
N VAL A 20 -6.54 -0.97 -15.42
CA VAL A 20 -7.91 -1.47 -15.35
C VAL A 20 -8.55 -1.55 -16.73
N GLN A 21 -8.29 -0.59 -17.63
CA GLN A 21 -8.78 -0.64 -19.01
C GLN A 21 -8.03 -1.67 -19.85
N ALA A 22 -6.73 -1.90 -19.64
CA ALA A 22 -5.96 -2.95 -20.29
C ALA A 22 -6.48 -4.33 -19.87
N VAL A 23 -6.76 -4.52 -18.58
CA VAL A 23 -7.40 -5.74 -18.06
C VAL A 23 -8.83 -5.88 -18.59
N LYS A 24 -9.64 -4.82 -18.59
CA LYS A 24 -10.99 -4.84 -19.19
C LYS A 24 -10.95 -5.07 -20.71
N SER A 25 -9.94 -4.58 -21.42
CA SER A 25 -9.75 -4.77 -22.86
C SER A 25 -9.32 -6.19 -23.18
N LYS A 26 -8.44 -6.81 -22.38
CA LYS A 26 -8.12 -8.24 -22.49
C LYS A 26 -9.34 -9.10 -22.23
N ILE A 27 -10.14 -8.77 -21.22
CA ILE A 27 -11.41 -9.47 -20.95
C ILE A 27 -12.41 -9.26 -22.09
N LYS A 28 -12.60 -8.02 -22.58
CA LYS A 28 -13.46 -7.73 -23.75
C LYS A 28 -12.95 -8.41 -25.01
N SER A 29 -11.64 -8.50 -25.22
CA SER A 29 -11.03 -9.14 -26.40
C SER A 29 -11.16 -10.65 -26.33
N SER A 30 -11.04 -11.27 -25.16
CA SER A 30 -11.31 -12.70 -24.99
C SER A 30 -12.80 -13.02 -25.09
N VAL A 31 -13.67 -12.17 -24.57
CA VAL A 31 -15.13 -12.31 -24.72
C VAL A 31 -15.58 -12.04 -26.16
N MET A 32 -14.98 -11.08 -26.87
CA MET A 32 -15.22 -10.86 -28.30
C MET A 32 -14.65 -12.00 -29.15
N ALA A 33 -13.46 -12.53 -28.85
CA ALA A 33 -12.91 -13.68 -29.57
C ALA A 33 -13.80 -14.92 -29.43
N ILE A 34 -14.43 -15.11 -28.25
CA ILE A 34 -15.42 -16.17 -28.05
C ILE A 34 -16.75 -15.82 -28.75
N ALA A 35 -17.19 -14.56 -28.79
CA ALA A 35 -18.40 -14.14 -29.49
C ALA A 35 -18.25 -14.21 -31.03
N PHE A 36 -17.07 -13.93 -31.58
CA PHE A 36 -16.77 -14.03 -33.02
C PHE A 36 -16.72 -15.49 -33.49
N LEU A 37 -16.37 -16.44 -32.62
CA LEU A 37 -16.45 -17.87 -32.94
C LEU A 37 -17.90 -18.37 -33.08
N PHE A 38 -18.90 -17.64 -32.54
CA PHE A 38 -20.32 -17.96 -32.65
C PHE A 38 -21.09 -17.08 -33.66
N ALA A 39 -20.51 -15.97 -34.13
CA ALA A 39 -21.15 -15.09 -35.11
C ALA A 39 -20.96 -15.55 -36.58
N ALA A 40 -20.15 -16.59 -36.82
CA ALA A 40 -19.88 -17.10 -38.17
C ALA A 40 -20.92 -18.11 -38.70
N THR A 41 -22.02 -18.35 -38.00
CA THR A 41 -23.07 -19.30 -38.44
C THR A 41 -24.47 -18.76 -38.24
N ILE A 42 -24.85 -17.71 -38.98
CA ILE A 42 -26.27 -17.43 -39.28
C ILE A 42 -26.38 -16.96 -40.74
N PRO A 43 -27.01 -17.73 -41.65
CA PRO A 43 -27.44 -17.21 -42.94
C PRO A 43 -28.65 -16.28 -42.75
N ILE A 44 -28.59 -15.11 -43.41
CA ILE A 44 -29.66 -14.11 -43.47
C ILE A 44 -30.85 -14.72 -44.22
N GLY A 45 -32.06 -14.36 -43.76
CA GLY A 45 -33.29 -15.12 -43.98
C GLY A 45 -33.73 -15.36 -45.42
N LEU A 46 -34.22 -16.58 -45.64
CA LEU A 46 -35.39 -16.89 -46.45
C LEU A 46 -36.21 -17.92 -45.62
N SER A 47 -37.54 -17.80 -45.69
CA SER A 47 -38.56 -18.54 -44.93
C SER A 47 -38.15 -19.94 -44.47
N VAL A 48 -38.26 -20.25 -43.17
CA VAL A 48 -37.92 -21.58 -42.64
C VAL A 48 -39.10 -22.28 -41.94
N PRO A 49 -39.30 -23.59 -42.17
CA PRO A 49 -40.46 -24.34 -41.68
C PRO A 49 -40.40 -24.58 -40.15
N ALA A 50 -41.55 -24.92 -39.56
CA ALA A 50 -41.77 -25.06 -38.11
C ALA A 50 -40.76 -25.93 -37.33
N GLY A 51 -40.04 -26.85 -37.98
CA GLY A 51 -38.97 -27.65 -37.35
C GLY A 51 -37.76 -26.83 -36.87
N ASN A 52 -37.51 -25.66 -37.46
CA ASN A 52 -36.33 -24.84 -37.14
C ASN A 52 -36.50 -23.96 -35.90
N VAL A 53 -37.74 -23.76 -35.44
CA VAL A 53 -38.06 -23.02 -34.21
C VAL A 53 -37.63 -23.81 -32.97
N GLN A 54 -37.73 -25.14 -33.02
CA GLN A 54 -37.30 -26.03 -31.94
C GLN A 54 -35.78 -26.11 -31.81
N ALA A 55 -35.06 -26.14 -32.94
CA ALA A 55 -33.59 -26.10 -32.97
C ALA A 55 -33.04 -24.74 -32.48
N ALA A 56 -33.65 -23.63 -32.89
CA ALA A 56 -33.30 -22.30 -32.41
C ALA A 56 -33.58 -22.13 -30.90
N ALA A 57 -34.70 -22.67 -30.40
CA ALA A 57 -35.01 -22.67 -28.96
C ALA A 57 -34.04 -23.54 -28.14
N ALA A 58 -33.57 -24.66 -28.68
CA ALA A 58 -32.55 -25.50 -28.06
C ALA A 58 -31.18 -24.80 -28.01
N GLN A 59 -30.77 -24.13 -29.10
CA GLN A 59 -29.55 -23.32 -29.14
C GLN A 59 -29.62 -22.13 -28.18
N GLN A 60 -30.74 -21.42 -28.08
CA GLN A 60 -30.92 -20.33 -27.12
C GLN A 60 -30.86 -20.83 -25.66
N LYS A 61 -31.41 -22.00 -25.34
CA LYS A 61 -31.27 -22.63 -24.01
C LYS A 61 -29.81 -22.99 -23.70
N GLN A 62 -29.06 -23.51 -24.67
CA GLN A 62 -27.63 -23.77 -24.48
C GLN A 62 -26.82 -22.48 -24.27
N VAL A 63 -27.07 -21.43 -25.07
CA VAL A 63 -26.40 -20.13 -24.93
C VAL A 63 -26.70 -19.48 -23.57
N LYS A 64 -27.94 -19.56 -23.08
CA LYS A 64 -28.29 -19.10 -21.72
C LYS A 64 -27.54 -19.87 -20.64
N LYS A 65 -27.43 -21.20 -20.76
CA LYS A 65 -26.70 -22.06 -19.81
C LYS A 65 -25.19 -21.78 -19.81
N VAL A 66 -24.60 -21.54 -20.98
CA VAL A 66 -23.18 -21.15 -21.13
C VAL A 66 -22.94 -19.76 -20.54
N ASN A 67 -23.77 -18.77 -20.85
CA ASN A 67 -23.64 -17.41 -20.30
C ASN A 67 -23.78 -17.38 -18.78
N GLN A 68 -24.68 -18.18 -18.21
CA GLN A 68 -24.82 -18.30 -16.76
C GLN A 68 -23.59 -18.95 -16.12
N LYS A 69 -23.02 -20.00 -16.74
CA LYS A 69 -21.79 -20.68 -16.31
C LYS A 69 -20.56 -19.77 -16.40
N VAL A 70 -20.46 -18.96 -17.46
CA VAL A 70 -19.40 -17.94 -17.62
C VAL A 70 -19.54 -16.86 -16.55
N LYS A 71 -20.75 -16.39 -16.26
CA LYS A 71 -21.02 -15.43 -15.18
C LYS A 71 -20.61 -16.00 -13.81
N THR A 72 -20.95 -17.25 -13.51
CA THR A 72 -20.56 -17.89 -12.24
C THR A 72 -19.05 -18.12 -12.13
N ASN A 73 -18.39 -18.54 -13.21
CA ASN A 73 -16.95 -18.79 -13.21
C ASN A 73 -16.14 -17.48 -13.14
N THR A 74 -16.65 -16.41 -13.75
CA THR A 74 -16.05 -15.07 -13.64
C THR A 74 -16.21 -14.51 -12.23
N SER A 75 -17.38 -14.67 -11.60
CA SER A 75 -17.59 -14.29 -10.20
C SER A 75 -16.72 -15.11 -9.23
N LYS A 76 -16.55 -16.41 -9.47
CA LYS A 76 -15.62 -17.27 -8.70
C LYS A 76 -14.16 -16.85 -8.90
N ALA A 77 -13.75 -16.53 -10.12
CA ALA A 77 -12.41 -16.03 -10.41
C ALA A 77 -12.14 -14.67 -9.75
N ILE A 78 -13.12 -13.74 -9.76
CA ILE A 78 -13.03 -12.45 -9.09
C ILE A 78 -12.95 -12.63 -7.56
N GLN A 79 -13.77 -13.50 -6.97
CA GLN A 79 -13.67 -13.87 -5.55
C GLN A 79 -12.32 -14.53 -5.21
N THR A 80 -11.76 -15.32 -6.13
CA THR A 80 -10.44 -15.99 -5.94
C THR A 80 -9.28 -14.99 -6.04
N ILE A 81 -9.44 -13.92 -6.82
CA ILE A 81 -8.46 -12.83 -6.93
C ILE A 81 -8.56 -11.89 -5.70
N GLU A 82 -9.76 -11.64 -5.16
CA GLU A 82 -9.94 -10.95 -3.88
C GLU A 82 -9.49 -11.80 -2.68
N SER A 83 -9.67 -13.13 -2.71
CA SER A 83 -9.29 -14.05 -1.63
C SER A 83 -7.79 -14.35 -1.54
N ARG A 84 -6.98 -13.93 -2.52
CA ARG A 84 -5.52 -13.91 -2.41
C ARG A 84 -4.97 -12.69 -1.65
N LYS A 85 -5.82 -11.85 -1.08
CA LYS A 85 -5.38 -10.82 -0.14
C LYS A 85 -4.99 -11.49 1.18
N VAL A 86 -3.70 -11.62 1.40
CA VAL A 86 -3.13 -12.15 2.66
C VAL A 86 -3.77 -11.42 3.85
N THR A 87 -4.34 -12.18 4.78
CA THR A 87 -4.98 -11.63 5.98
C THR A 87 -3.95 -11.11 6.98
N SER A 88 -4.32 -10.11 7.79
CA SER A 88 -3.48 -9.60 8.88
C SER A 88 -3.03 -10.71 9.85
N SER A 89 -3.91 -11.68 10.14
CA SER A 89 -3.59 -12.82 11.00
C SER A 89 -2.48 -13.70 10.40
N THR A 90 -2.51 -13.94 9.09
CA THR A 90 -1.46 -14.66 8.37
C THR A 90 -0.12 -13.92 8.44
N MET A 91 -0.12 -12.59 8.24
CA MET A 91 1.09 -11.78 8.36
C MET A 91 1.67 -11.83 9.78
N ILE A 92 0.84 -11.67 10.81
CA ILE A 92 1.28 -11.73 12.21
C ILE A 92 1.86 -13.10 12.55
N LYS A 93 1.22 -14.19 12.10
CA LYS A 93 1.75 -15.56 12.26
C LYS A 93 3.12 -15.70 11.60
N ALA A 94 3.29 -15.17 10.39
CA ALA A 94 4.57 -15.19 9.68
C ALA A 94 5.66 -14.39 10.42
N TYR A 95 5.33 -13.21 10.95
CA TYR A 95 6.26 -12.41 11.76
C TYR A 95 6.67 -13.13 13.04
N LYS A 96 5.73 -13.73 13.78
CA LYS A 96 6.03 -14.52 14.98
C LYS A 96 6.93 -15.72 14.66
N LYS A 97 6.65 -16.45 13.56
CA LYS A 97 7.51 -17.54 13.07
C LYS A 97 8.92 -17.04 12.72
N TYR A 98 9.02 -15.91 12.04
CA TYR A 98 10.30 -15.29 11.70
C TYR A 98 11.10 -14.92 12.96
N LEU A 99 10.45 -14.32 13.96
CA LEU A 99 11.08 -13.91 15.22
C LEU A 99 11.63 -15.11 16.00
N ARG A 100 10.86 -16.21 16.13
CA ARG A 100 11.32 -17.44 16.81
C ARG A 100 12.55 -18.05 16.15
N LYS A 101 12.54 -18.15 14.82
CA LYS A 101 13.62 -18.78 14.05
C LYS A 101 14.88 -17.92 13.96
N ASN A 102 14.74 -16.60 13.77
CA ASN A 102 15.85 -15.75 13.32
C ASN A 102 16.27 -14.66 14.33
N VAL A 103 15.54 -14.48 15.43
CA VAL A 103 15.78 -13.36 16.36
C VAL A 103 16.00 -13.89 17.77
N SER A 104 17.04 -13.38 18.45
CA SER A 104 17.35 -13.72 19.84
C SER A 104 16.23 -13.30 20.81
N ASN A 105 16.06 -14.03 21.91
CA ASN A 105 15.11 -13.73 22.98
C ASN A 105 15.47 -12.48 23.83
N LYS A 106 16.65 -11.89 23.62
CA LYS A 106 17.06 -10.63 24.25
C LYS A 106 16.65 -9.39 23.44
N LYS A 107 16.10 -9.57 22.23
CA LYS A 107 15.72 -8.47 21.34
C LYS A 107 14.23 -8.16 21.46
N TYR A 108 13.86 -6.93 21.13
CA TYR A 108 12.51 -6.41 21.26
C TYR A 108 11.91 -6.10 19.90
N TYR A 109 10.60 -6.31 19.77
CA TYR A 109 9.86 -6.10 18.53
C TYR A 109 8.50 -5.44 18.78
N ALA A 110 7.94 -4.83 17.75
CA ALA A 110 6.56 -4.37 17.74
C ALA A 110 5.92 -4.76 16.40
N ILE A 111 4.61 -4.96 16.37
CA ILE A 111 3.86 -5.12 15.13
C ILE A 111 2.88 -3.97 15.05
N VAL A 112 3.02 -3.13 14.02
CA VAL A 112 2.23 -1.90 13.86
C VAL A 112 1.57 -1.83 12.50
N ASN A 113 0.44 -1.13 12.44
CA ASN A 113 -0.45 -1.13 11.28
C ASN A 113 -0.12 0.01 10.30
N ILE A 114 1.11 0.08 9.81
CA ILE A 114 1.61 1.14 8.90
C ILE A 114 1.71 0.68 7.44
N GLY A 115 1.25 -0.53 7.14
CA GLY A 115 1.32 -1.12 5.82
C GLY A 115 0.16 -0.74 4.90
N ASP A 116 0.06 -1.46 3.77
CA ASP A 116 -1.02 -1.32 2.79
C ASP A 116 -2.40 -1.46 3.44
N ASN A 117 -3.25 -0.44 3.30
CA ASN A 117 -4.54 -0.38 4.02
C ASN A 117 -4.39 -0.65 5.51
N ASN A 118 -3.32 -0.13 6.12
CA ASN A 118 -2.93 -0.36 7.51
C ASN A 118 -2.65 -1.83 7.85
N ALA A 119 -2.17 -2.61 6.90
CA ALA A 119 -1.71 -3.97 7.16
C ALA A 119 -0.55 -4.00 8.19
N PRO A 120 -0.40 -5.10 8.95
CA PRO A 120 0.66 -5.23 9.95
C PRO A 120 2.07 -5.22 9.36
N VAL A 121 2.98 -4.51 10.02
CA VAL A 121 4.41 -4.40 9.71
C VAL A 121 5.20 -4.71 10.97
N LEU A 122 6.25 -5.51 10.85
CA LEU A 122 7.12 -5.88 11.96
C LEU A 122 8.24 -4.85 12.12
N LEU A 123 8.38 -4.31 13.32
CA LEU A 123 9.48 -3.45 13.73
C LEU A 123 10.39 -4.20 14.69
N ARG A 124 11.70 -4.02 14.56
CA ARG A 124 12.69 -4.43 15.56
C ARG A 124 13.45 -3.22 16.08
N GLY A 125 13.44 -3.01 17.39
CA GLY A 125 14.14 -1.87 18.00
C GLY A 125 15.66 -1.93 17.78
N THR A 126 16.28 -0.80 17.44
CA THR A 126 17.72 -0.72 17.15
C THR A 126 18.47 0.42 17.84
N GLN A 127 17.81 1.52 18.23
CA GLN A 127 18.49 2.70 18.77
C GLN A 127 17.66 3.38 19.86
N GLY A 128 18.33 4.05 20.81
CA GLY A 128 17.70 4.89 21.84
C GLY A 128 16.71 4.12 22.71
N ALA A 129 17.17 3.00 23.26
CA ALA A 129 16.32 2.11 24.01
C ALA A 129 16.06 2.66 25.43
N GLY A 130 14.80 2.94 25.75
CA GLY A 130 14.35 3.47 27.05
C GLY A 130 13.16 2.69 27.59
N ASN A 131 12.92 2.80 28.89
CA ASN A 131 11.72 2.25 29.52
C ASN A 131 10.92 3.37 30.17
N ASP A 132 9.60 3.23 30.15
CA ASP A 132 8.69 4.04 30.96
C ASP A 132 7.52 3.17 31.48
N LYS A 133 6.46 3.83 31.97
CA LYS A 133 5.26 3.15 32.48
C LYS A 133 4.49 2.37 31.40
N THR A 134 4.69 2.69 30.12
CA THR A 134 4.02 2.07 28.97
C THR A 134 4.86 1.00 28.28
N GLY A 135 6.15 0.90 28.60
CA GLY A 135 6.99 -0.27 28.35
C GLY A 135 8.36 0.07 27.76
N ARG A 136 8.85 -0.77 26.83
CA ARG A 136 10.16 -0.59 26.18
C ARG A 136 9.98 0.24 24.92
N HIS A 137 10.69 1.35 24.80
CA HIS A 137 10.64 2.24 23.65
C HIS A 137 11.99 2.31 22.94
N TYR A 138 11.95 2.70 21.67
CA TYR A 138 13.13 2.89 20.83
C TYR A 138 12.97 4.16 20.00
N THR A 139 14.08 4.81 19.66
CA THR A 139 14.13 5.93 18.71
C THR A 139 14.39 5.48 17.28
N GLY A 140 14.94 4.27 17.09
CA GLY A 140 15.20 3.68 15.78
C GLY A 140 14.76 2.21 15.69
N CYS A 141 14.46 1.75 14.47
CA CYS A 141 14.05 0.37 14.24
C CYS A 141 14.45 -0.17 12.85
N GLN A 142 14.51 -1.50 12.72
CA GLN A 142 14.44 -2.18 11.42
C GLN A 142 12.98 -2.45 11.06
N ILE A 143 12.64 -2.29 9.79
CA ILE A 143 11.27 -2.40 9.28
C ILE A 143 11.19 -3.64 8.39
N TYR A 144 10.28 -4.56 8.71
CA TYR A 144 10.07 -5.81 8.00
C TYR A 144 8.62 -5.92 7.51
N TYR A 145 8.47 -6.40 6.29
CA TYR A 145 7.16 -6.52 5.64
C TYR A 145 6.96 -7.94 5.08
N TYR A 146 5.71 -8.40 5.10
CA TYR A 146 5.33 -9.68 4.53
C TYR A 146 4.94 -9.50 3.06
N LYS A 147 5.74 -10.06 2.15
CA LYS A 147 5.51 -10.00 0.70
C LYS A 147 5.86 -11.34 0.08
N ASN A 148 5.01 -11.82 -0.83
CA ASN A 148 5.23 -13.05 -1.60
C ASN A 148 5.59 -14.27 -0.72
N GLY A 149 4.85 -14.46 0.37
CA GLY A 149 5.06 -15.61 1.27
C GLY A 149 6.21 -15.45 2.28
N LYS A 150 6.99 -14.37 2.21
CA LYS A 150 8.23 -14.19 2.99
C LYS A 150 8.21 -12.90 3.81
N VAL A 151 8.89 -12.93 4.96
CA VAL A 151 9.20 -11.74 5.75
C VAL A 151 10.51 -11.15 5.23
N VAL A 152 10.45 -9.93 4.68
CA VAL A 152 11.60 -9.25 4.09
C VAL A 152 11.91 -7.98 4.87
N LYS A 153 13.20 -7.72 5.11
CA LYS A 153 13.65 -6.43 5.66
C LYS A 153 13.52 -5.38 4.56
N MET A 154 12.80 -4.30 4.83
CA MET A 154 12.64 -3.19 3.88
C MET A 154 13.66 -2.09 4.11
N ASP A 155 13.90 -1.72 5.37
CA ASP A 155 14.74 -0.57 5.70
C ASP A 155 15.21 -0.63 7.17
N THR A 156 16.16 0.25 7.52
CA THR A 156 16.53 0.56 8.90
C THR A 156 16.42 2.06 9.14
N PHE A 157 15.56 2.44 10.08
CA PHE A 157 15.39 3.82 10.52
C PHE A 157 16.24 4.11 11.77
N LYS A 158 17.13 5.11 11.67
CA LYS A 158 18.07 5.52 12.73
C LYS A 158 18.16 7.03 12.95
N GLU A 159 17.37 7.80 12.20
CA GLU A 159 17.48 9.27 12.14
C GLU A 159 16.60 9.97 13.19
N GLY A 160 16.09 9.21 14.16
CA GLY A 160 15.13 9.70 15.15
C GLY A 160 15.77 10.10 16.48
N GLY A 161 15.37 11.26 17.00
CA GLY A 161 15.78 11.75 18.32
C GLY A 161 14.75 11.50 19.43
N ARG A 162 13.52 11.10 19.07
CA ARG A 162 12.42 10.82 20.01
C ARG A 162 12.00 9.36 19.95
N TRP A 163 11.20 8.90 20.89
CA TRP A 163 10.58 7.58 20.76
C TRP A 163 9.72 7.50 19.50
N LEU A 164 9.64 6.30 18.94
CA LEU A 164 8.85 6.05 17.74
C LEU A 164 7.36 6.18 18.04
N LEU A 165 6.68 6.96 17.22
CA LEU A 165 5.26 7.28 17.37
C LEU A 165 4.43 6.76 16.20
N LEU A 166 3.12 6.68 16.38
CA LEU A 166 2.14 6.47 15.32
C LEU A 166 1.33 7.73 15.07
N SER A 167 1.17 8.07 13.79
CA SER A 167 0.26 9.10 13.34
C SER A 167 -0.60 8.61 12.18
N LYS A 168 -1.61 9.39 11.82
CA LYS A 168 -2.55 9.11 10.74
C LYS A 168 -2.69 10.31 9.82
N LYS A 169 -2.84 10.03 8.54
CA LYS A 169 -3.24 10.97 7.50
C LYS A 169 -4.06 10.24 6.44
N ASP A 170 -5.23 10.79 6.09
CA ASP A 170 -6.10 10.27 5.03
C ASP A 170 -6.38 8.77 5.16
N GLY A 171 -6.67 8.31 6.39
CA GLY A 171 -6.95 6.89 6.65
C GLY A 171 -5.70 5.99 6.79
N GLN A 172 -4.52 6.43 6.36
CA GLN A 172 -3.26 5.68 6.46
C GLN A 172 -2.52 6.01 7.76
N ASN A 173 -1.98 5.00 8.43
CA ASN A 173 -1.08 5.18 9.56
C ASN A 173 0.39 5.24 9.12
N TYR A 174 1.18 5.97 9.90
CA TYR A 174 2.59 6.21 9.67
C TYR A 174 3.38 6.00 10.95
N LEU A 175 4.52 5.32 10.82
CA LEU A 175 5.58 5.41 11.80
C LEU A 175 6.15 6.83 11.74
N THR A 176 6.28 7.46 12.89
CA THR A 176 6.69 8.85 13.02
C THR A 176 7.88 8.97 13.93
N ASN A 177 8.81 9.83 13.52
CA ASN A 177 9.78 10.44 14.41
C ASN A 177 9.99 11.90 13.98
N GLY A 178 10.37 12.78 14.90
CA GLY A 178 10.52 14.20 14.58
C GLY A 178 10.77 15.05 15.80
N GLY A 179 11.19 16.29 15.57
CA GLY A 179 11.29 17.35 16.56
C GLY A 179 10.59 18.62 16.07
N SER A 180 10.90 19.76 16.68
CA SER A 180 10.36 21.06 16.25
C SER A 180 10.73 21.36 14.80
N ASP A 181 11.97 21.03 14.40
CA ASP A 181 12.51 21.42 13.10
C ASP A 181 12.59 20.29 12.06
N PHE A 182 12.16 19.07 12.40
CA PHE A 182 12.06 18.00 11.42
C PHE A 182 10.90 17.05 11.71
N SER A 183 10.34 16.47 10.65
CA SER A 183 9.33 15.44 10.73
C SER A 183 9.59 14.34 9.70
N ILE A 184 9.68 13.11 10.18
CA ILE A 184 9.86 11.91 9.37
C ILE A 184 8.63 11.03 9.53
N ARG A 185 8.02 10.64 8.40
CA ARG A 185 6.86 9.74 8.34
C ARG A 185 7.19 8.56 7.44
N ILE A 186 6.96 7.34 7.92
CA ILE A 186 7.22 6.12 7.17
C ILE A 186 5.95 5.27 7.10
N CYS A 187 5.63 4.76 5.92
CA CYS A 187 4.58 3.76 5.71
C CYS A 187 4.94 2.82 4.56
N VAL A 188 4.23 1.70 4.44
CA VAL A 188 4.34 0.80 3.29
C VAL A 188 3.08 0.95 2.44
N LYS A 189 3.27 1.21 1.14
CA LYS A 189 2.20 1.35 0.15
C LYS A 189 2.56 0.62 -1.14
N ASN A 190 1.64 -0.18 -1.66
CA ASN A 190 1.78 -1.11 -2.77
C ASN A 190 3.07 -1.93 -2.65
N GLY A 191 3.38 -2.42 -1.44
CA GLY A 191 4.61 -3.17 -1.15
C GLY A 191 5.92 -2.38 -1.26
N ASN A 192 5.87 -1.04 -1.30
CA ASN A 192 7.04 -0.16 -1.28
C ASN A 192 7.07 0.67 0.01
N LEU A 193 8.25 0.85 0.58
CA LEU A 193 8.45 1.68 1.76
C LEU A 193 8.59 3.14 1.34
N TYR A 194 7.68 3.99 1.80
CA TYR A 194 7.73 5.43 1.61
C TYR A 194 8.27 6.09 2.86
N ARG A 195 9.24 6.98 2.70
CA ARG A 195 9.77 7.84 3.76
C ARG A 195 9.61 9.29 3.34
N TYR A 196 8.79 10.03 4.08
CA TYR A 196 8.59 11.47 3.92
C TYR A 196 9.47 12.17 4.97
N GLN A 197 10.42 12.99 4.53
CA GLN A 197 11.30 13.76 5.41
C GLN A 197 11.04 15.24 5.14
N TYR A 198 10.61 15.95 6.17
CA TYR A 198 10.35 17.38 6.14
C TYR A 198 11.28 18.06 7.13
N TYR A 199 11.91 19.15 6.71
CA TYR A 199 12.84 19.94 7.49
C TYR A 199 12.42 21.40 7.46
N ASN A 200 12.28 21.99 8.65
CA ASN A 200 11.94 23.39 8.84
C ASN A 200 13.21 24.23 8.70
N ASN A 201 13.41 24.84 7.54
CA ASN A 201 14.55 25.72 7.28
C ASN A 201 14.05 27.16 7.40
N HIS A 202 14.02 27.68 8.63
CA HIS A 202 13.54 29.02 8.97
C HIS A 202 14.18 30.07 8.07
N ASN A 203 13.37 30.84 7.33
CA ASN A 203 13.85 31.97 6.51
C ASN A 203 15.08 31.67 5.64
N TRP A 204 15.27 30.45 5.15
CA TRP A 204 16.50 30.06 4.42
C TRP A 204 16.82 30.94 3.20
N LYS A 205 15.80 31.61 2.65
CA LYS A 205 15.93 32.60 1.57
C LYS A 205 16.55 33.92 2.03
N LYS A 206 16.39 34.28 3.30
CA LYS A 206 16.96 35.47 3.94
C LYS A 206 18.28 35.15 4.64
N ASN A 207 18.38 33.98 5.28
CA ASN A 207 19.59 33.49 5.92
C ASN A 207 19.97 32.09 5.37
N PRO A 208 20.92 32.00 4.43
CA PRO A 208 21.37 30.73 3.85
C PRO A 208 21.97 29.74 4.85
N GLU A 209 22.45 30.18 6.01
CA GLU A 209 23.01 29.31 7.06
C GLU A 209 21.95 28.36 7.65
N ASN A 210 20.67 28.73 7.55
CA ASN A 210 19.55 27.89 7.95
C ASN A 210 19.23 26.76 6.96
N LYS A 211 20.07 26.52 5.92
CA LYS A 211 19.93 25.45 4.92
C LYS A 211 20.64 24.16 5.35
N TRP A 212 20.16 23.50 6.38
CA TRP A 212 20.84 22.31 6.93
C TRP A 212 20.37 21.00 6.31
N ALA A 213 19.12 20.88 5.84
CA ALA A 213 18.64 19.67 5.16
C ALA A 213 17.48 19.92 4.17
N THR A 214 17.46 19.15 3.08
CA THR A 214 16.41 19.23 2.06
C THR A 214 15.25 18.29 2.39
N SER A 215 14.02 18.79 2.22
CA SER A 215 12.81 18.00 2.41
C SER A 215 12.57 17.13 1.18
N ILE A 216 12.44 15.82 1.38
CA ILE A 216 12.39 14.83 0.30
C ILE A 216 11.43 13.69 0.62
N VAL A 217 10.91 13.06 -0.43
CA VAL A 217 10.19 11.78 -0.35
C VAL A 217 11.03 10.70 -0.99
N LYS A 218 11.30 9.63 -0.24
CA LYS A 218 11.98 8.43 -0.72
C LYS A 218 10.98 7.28 -0.87
N MET A 219 11.17 6.46 -1.91
CA MET A 219 10.51 5.17 -2.12
C MET A 219 11.60 4.10 -2.20
N ASN A 220 11.60 3.13 -1.28
CA ASN A 220 12.62 2.10 -1.14
C ASN A 220 14.05 2.71 -1.18
N GLY A 221 14.26 3.79 -0.41
CA GLY A 221 15.54 4.52 -0.34
C GLY A 221 15.80 5.51 -1.49
N ARG A 222 15.14 5.37 -2.65
CA ARG A 222 15.33 6.26 -3.80
C ARG A 222 14.51 7.54 -3.68
N ILE A 223 15.11 8.70 -3.92
CA ILE A 223 14.39 9.99 -3.91
C ILE A 223 13.44 10.04 -5.11
N ILE A 224 12.14 10.19 -4.84
CA ILE A 224 11.09 10.30 -5.88
C ILE A 224 10.47 11.70 -5.95
N LYS A 225 10.70 12.52 -4.91
CA LYS A 225 10.28 13.91 -4.87
C LYS A 225 11.27 14.70 -4.04
N ASN A 226 11.86 15.73 -4.64
CA ASN A 226 12.63 16.73 -3.92
C ASN A 226 11.77 17.98 -3.76
N MET A 227 11.57 18.42 -2.52
CA MET A 227 10.79 19.62 -2.18
C MET A 227 11.71 20.79 -1.79
N GLY A 228 13.02 20.57 -1.77
CA GLY A 228 14.01 21.57 -1.39
C GLY A 228 13.91 21.98 0.07
N TYR A 229 14.37 23.19 0.35
CA TYR A 229 14.28 23.80 1.67
C TYR A 229 12.88 24.40 1.87
N LEU A 230 12.22 24.02 2.96
CA LEU A 230 10.89 24.53 3.30
C LEU A 230 11.05 25.66 4.32
N ASP A 231 10.41 26.81 4.06
CA ASP A 231 10.18 27.80 5.11
C ASP A 231 9.15 27.29 6.13
N GLY A 232 8.97 28.01 7.25
CA GLY A 232 8.09 27.59 8.33
C GLY A 232 6.61 27.46 7.95
N THR A 233 6.14 28.20 6.95
CA THR A 233 4.75 28.10 6.45
C THR A 233 4.57 26.84 5.63
N MET A 234 5.50 26.56 4.71
CA MET A 234 5.50 25.35 3.91
C MET A 234 5.74 24.09 4.75
N TYR A 235 6.63 24.15 5.73
CA TYR A 235 6.85 23.05 6.68
C TYR A 235 5.55 22.69 7.41
N ARG A 236 4.90 23.67 8.06
CA ARG A 236 3.62 23.47 8.76
C ARG A 236 2.53 22.93 7.85
N LYS A 237 2.47 23.40 6.61
CA LYS A 237 1.54 22.86 5.62
C LYS A 237 1.78 21.38 5.36
N HIS A 238 3.03 20.94 5.22
CA HIS A 238 3.32 19.53 4.92
C HIS A 238 3.14 18.61 6.14
N THR A 239 3.44 19.09 7.34
CA THR A 239 3.39 18.29 8.58
C THR A 239 2.05 18.35 9.31
N GLY A 240 1.29 19.43 9.16
CA GLY A 240 0.02 19.66 9.85
C GLY A 240 -1.12 18.72 9.45
N TYR A 241 -0.98 17.99 8.33
CA TYR A 241 -1.97 16.98 7.91
C TYR A 241 -1.85 15.64 8.68
N TYR A 242 -0.85 15.48 9.55
CA TYR A 242 -0.64 14.24 10.29
C TYR A 242 -1.07 14.42 11.75
N THR A 243 -2.06 13.64 12.17
CA THR A 243 -2.55 13.64 13.55
C THR A 243 -2.01 12.43 14.30
N TYR A 244 -1.47 12.61 15.50
CA TYR A 244 -1.05 11.48 16.33
C TYR A 244 -2.23 10.58 16.71
N LEU A 245 -2.00 9.28 16.78
CA LEU A 245 -3.01 8.34 17.31
C LEU A 245 -3.14 8.52 18.83
N LYS A 246 -4.27 8.05 19.40
CA LYS A 246 -4.39 7.89 20.86
C LYS A 246 -3.32 6.90 21.32
N ASN A 247 -2.55 7.26 22.33
CA ASN A 247 -1.37 6.52 22.79
C ASN A 247 -0.39 6.25 21.64
N PRO A 248 0.22 7.31 21.09
CA PRO A 248 0.98 7.20 19.84
C PRO A 248 2.31 6.47 20.01
N GLU A 249 2.85 6.41 21.23
CA GLU A 249 4.13 5.77 21.52
C GLU A 249 4.08 4.27 21.29
N ILE A 250 5.07 3.76 20.55
CA ILE A 250 5.16 2.33 20.24
C ILE A 250 5.92 1.64 21.37
N SER A 251 5.20 0.82 22.14
CA SER A 251 5.79 -0.09 23.10
C SER A 251 6.26 -1.38 22.40
N PHE A 252 7.48 -1.80 22.67
CA PHE A 252 8.10 -2.99 22.10
C PHE A 252 8.07 -4.13 23.11
N THR A 253 7.71 -5.32 22.64
CA THR A 253 7.67 -6.55 23.45
C THR A 253 8.99 -7.30 23.33
N LYS A 254 9.46 -7.87 24.45
CA LYS A 254 10.61 -8.77 24.45
C LYS A 254 10.27 -10.01 23.62
N ASN A 255 11.17 -10.41 22.74
CA ASN A 255 11.01 -11.65 22.00
C ASN A 255 11.17 -12.83 22.96
N VAL A 256 10.18 -13.71 23.04
CA VAL A 256 10.28 -14.97 23.79
C VAL A 256 10.23 -16.08 22.77
N LYS A 257 11.29 -16.90 22.73
CA LYS A 257 11.39 -18.02 21.80
C LYS A 257 10.47 -19.14 22.25
#